data_AF-A0A350G4T8-F1
#
_entry.id   AF-A0A350G4T8-F1
#
_cell.length_a   1.000
_cell.length_b   1.000
_cell.length_c   1.000
_cell.angle_alpha   90.00
_cell.angle_beta   90.00
_cell.angle_gamma   90.00
#
_symmetry.space_group_name_H-M   'P 1'
#
loop_
_entity.id
_entity.type
_entity.pdbx_description
1 polymer ?
#
loop_
_entity_poly.entity_id
_entity_poly.type
_entity_poly.pdbx_seq_one_letter_code
_entity_poly.pdbx_strand_id
1 'polypeptide(L)'
;MIKSANMSREKVFSYYLLAISLLGMSFAFIVTYRFGAGLATDGARYLSTAENLIKGNGFIEYLGVPLTQFPPIYSIIIAIIGFVTRADVFVIAQYLNILTFGLTIWLAGKFFRILFPKSFLYAFIGSGVFVTSLSLLRMASNILSDLLFLALSLIILIAITKYIENPSQKNLVIIGLFCAASPLLRYAGLTHILTASSIIFVIYRRDWRKGIFQAGVFGLLTILPTLFWVYFHSYLQTGILFGTRLPPNPQGNFETTVEKAVHWFVPYSVTDLFPEWLIISLVVIIL
;
A
#
# COMPACT_ATOMS: atom_id res chain seq x y z
N MET A 1 19.20 -28.36 -21.90
CA MET A 1 18.84 -27.17 -22.71
C MET A 1 17.70 -26.34 -22.12
N ILE A 2 16.53 -26.91 -21.78
CA ILE A 2 15.34 -26.16 -21.30
C ILE A 2 15.60 -25.34 -20.01
N LYS A 3 16.29 -25.91 -19.02
CA LYS A 3 16.62 -25.22 -17.75
C LYS A 3 17.54 -24.00 -17.95
N SER A 4 18.51 -24.10 -18.87
CA SER A 4 19.42 -23.00 -19.24
C SER A 4 18.68 -21.87 -19.97
N ALA A 5 17.81 -22.22 -20.93
CA ALA A 5 16.97 -21.25 -21.63
C ALA A 5 16.02 -20.50 -20.67
N ASN A 6 15.47 -21.20 -19.66
CA ASN A 6 14.60 -20.57 -18.67
C ASN A 6 15.36 -19.64 -17.72
N MET A 7 16.58 -20.02 -17.30
CA MET A 7 17.47 -19.14 -16.53
C MET A 7 17.87 -17.88 -17.31
N SER A 8 18.08 -17.98 -18.62
CA SER A 8 18.33 -16.83 -19.49
C SER A 8 17.12 -15.88 -19.52
N ARG A 9 15.91 -16.42 -19.66
CA ARG A 9 14.66 -15.62 -19.64
C ARG A 9 14.41 -14.91 -18.31
N GLU A 10 14.68 -15.55 -17.17
CA GLU A 10 14.55 -14.92 -15.84
C GLU A 10 15.50 -13.73 -15.66
N LYS A 11 16.73 -13.84 -16.19
CA LYS A 11 17.69 -12.73 -16.19
C LYS A 11 17.21 -11.59 -17.06
N VAL A 12 16.80 -11.88 -18.31
CA VAL A 12 16.23 -10.88 -19.23
C VAL A 12 15.03 -10.18 -18.61
N PHE A 13 14.12 -10.93 -17.99
CA PHE A 13 12.96 -10.36 -17.30
C PHE A 13 13.36 -9.48 -16.11
N SER A 14 14.37 -9.87 -15.34
CA SER A 14 14.84 -9.06 -14.21
C SER A 14 15.50 -7.75 -14.68
N TYR A 15 16.25 -7.77 -15.78
CA TYR A 15 16.78 -6.54 -16.39
C TYR A 15 15.68 -5.65 -16.95
N TYR A 16 14.67 -6.23 -17.59
CA TYR A 16 13.49 -5.49 -18.02
C TYR A 16 12.78 -4.83 -16.83
N LEU A 17 12.55 -5.57 -15.74
CA LEU A 17 11.91 -5.03 -14.54
C LEU A 17 12.73 -3.88 -13.94
N LEU A 18 14.06 -3.99 -13.96
CA LEU A 18 14.92 -2.91 -13.50
C LEU A 18 14.75 -1.68 -14.39
N ALA A 19 14.83 -1.86 -15.70
CA ALA A 19 14.70 -0.78 -16.67
C ALA A 19 13.36 -0.06 -16.57
N ILE A 20 12.24 -0.81 -16.48
CA ILE A 20 10.91 -0.20 -16.39
C ILE A 20 10.65 0.47 -15.03
N SER A 21 11.23 -0.05 -13.95
CA SER A 21 11.16 0.60 -12.64
C SER A 21 11.94 1.91 -12.63
N LEU A 22 13.15 1.92 -13.22
CA LEU A 22 13.95 3.14 -13.39
C LEU A 22 13.26 4.15 -14.33
N LEU A 23 12.55 3.68 -15.34
CA LEU A 23 11.73 4.53 -16.21
C LEU A 23 10.61 5.22 -15.42
N GLY A 24 9.89 4.46 -14.58
CA GLY A 24 8.87 5.04 -13.69
C GLY A 24 9.45 6.05 -12.70
N MET A 25 10.58 5.73 -12.08
CA MET A 25 11.32 6.68 -11.23
C MET A 25 11.69 7.95 -12.00
N SER A 26 12.12 7.81 -13.25
CA SER A 26 12.46 8.95 -14.11
C SER A 26 11.24 9.81 -14.41
N PHE A 27 10.06 9.22 -14.67
CA PHE A 27 8.83 9.98 -14.85
C PHE A 27 8.45 10.77 -13.59
N ALA A 28 8.47 10.13 -12.41
CA ALA A 28 8.18 10.81 -11.15
C ALA A 28 9.18 11.95 -10.87
N PHE A 29 10.47 11.73 -11.18
CA PHE A 29 11.50 12.77 -11.07
C PHE A 29 11.26 13.92 -12.06
N ILE A 30 10.99 13.65 -13.34
CA ILE A 30 10.76 14.67 -14.37
C ILE A 30 9.57 15.57 -14.02
N VAL A 31 8.53 15.02 -13.41
CA VAL A 31 7.35 15.81 -13.01
C VAL A 31 7.64 16.67 -11.75
N THR A 32 8.60 16.27 -10.92
CA THR A 32 8.84 16.92 -9.61
C THR A 32 10.15 17.71 -9.50
N TYR A 33 11.11 17.58 -10.43
CA TYR A 33 12.45 18.17 -10.25
C TYR A 33 12.48 19.70 -10.24
N ARG A 34 11.56 20.38 -10.96
CA ARG A 34 11.56 21.85 -11.04
C ARG A 34 10.92 22.53 -9.83
N PHE A 35 9.80 21.98 -9.37
CA PHE A 35 8.94 22.64 -8.38
C PHE A 35 8.78 21.82 -7.09
N GLY A 36 9.41 20.66 -7.00
CA GLY A 36 9.24 19.72 -5.89
C GLY A 36 8.03 18.80 -6.08
N ALA A 37 7.82 17.93 -5.10
CA ALA A 37 6.61 17.12 -5.02
C ALA A 37 5.40 17.97 -4.61
N GLY A 38 4.21 17.61 -5.09
CA GLY A 38 2.96 18.21 -4.66
C GLY A 38 2.73 18.02 -3.17
N LEU A 39 2.23 19.06 -2.50
CA LEU A 39 2.04 19.09 -1.05
C LEU A 39 0.59 19.45 -0.73
N ALA A 40 -0.16 18.45 -0.28
CA ALA A 40 -1.50 18.64 0.30
C ALA A 40 -1.42 18.73 1.83
N THR A 41 -2.56 18.99 2.48
CA THR A 41 -2.69 19.03 3.94
C THR A 41 -2.09 17.80 4.62
N ASP A 42 -2.35 16.61 4.07
CA ASP A 42 -1.87 15.34 4.63
C ASP A 42 -0.34 15.27 4.58
N GLY A 43 0.26 15.66 3.45
CA GLY A 43 1.71 15.74 3.31
C GLY A 43 2.34 16.71 4.30
N ALA A 44 1.72 17.89 4.50
CA ALA A 44 2.21 18.89 5.45
C ALA A 44 2.22 18.35 6.89
N ARG A 45 1.22 17.55 7.30
CA ARG A 45 1.19 16.86 8.60
C ARG A 45 2.32 15.86 8.74
N TYR A 46 2.57 15.06 7.70
CA TYR A 46 3.65 14.09 7.73
C TYR A 46 5.03 14.74 7.85
N LEU A 47 5.28 15.80 7.08
CA LEU A 47 6.56 16.53 7.07
C LEU A 47 6.81 17.26 8.38
N SER A 48 5.84 18.03 8.86
CA SER A 48 5.95 18.75 10.15
C SER A 48 6.15 17.80 11.33
N THR A 49 5.47 16.65 11.32
CA THR A 49 5.69 15.60 12.32
C THR A 49 7.11 15.04 12.22
N ALA A 50 7.62 14.80 11.01
CA ALA A 50 8.99 14.32 10.83
C ALA A 50 10.03 15.32 11.35
N GLU A 51 9.84 16.63 11.09
CA GLU A 51 10.71 17.67 11.65
C GLU A 51 10.65 17.72 13.18
N ASN A 52 9.45 17.64 13.77
CA ASN A 52 9.28 17.64 15.22
C ASN A 52 9.94 16.43 15.87
N LEU A 53 9.91 15.26 15.22
CA LEU A 53 10.65 14.08 15.66
C LEU A 53 12.17 14.33 15.64
N ILE A 54 12.70 14.93 14.57
CA ILE A 54 14.14 15.27 14.48
C ILE A 54 14.55 16.26 15.57
N LYS A 55 13.67 17.21 15.92
CA LYS A 55 13.89 18.24 16.96
C LYS A 55 13.69 17.72 18.38
N GLY A 56 13.18 16.50 18.57
CA GLY A 56 12.89 15.92 19.88
C GLY A 56 11.55 16.33 20.50
N ASN A 57 10.67 16.95 19.72
CA ASN A 57 9.34 17.41 20.18
C ASN A 57 8.28 16.30 20.16
N GLY A 58 8.60 15.13 19.61
CA GLY A 58 7.68 14.00 19.48
C GLY A 58 6.74 14.11 18.28
N PHE A 59 5.60 13.41 18.32
CA PHE A 59 4.66 13.26 17.22
C PHE A 59 3.64 14.42 17.15
N ILE A 60 4.13 15.62 16.82
CA ILE A 60 3.35 16.85 16.75
C ILE A 60 3.26 17.34 15.30
N GLU A 61 2.05 17.67 14.82
CA GLU A 61 1.83 18.21 13.47
C GLU A 61 1.98 19.75 13.41
N TYR A 62 1.90 20.33 12.22
CA TYR A 62 2.11 21.77 11.97
C TYR A 62 1.18 22.71 12.74
N LEU A 63 0.04 22.21 13.24
CA LEU A 63 -0.89 22.96 14.09
C LEU A 63 -0.48 22.97 15.58
N GLY A 64 0.64 22.35 15.94
CA GLY A 64 1.09 22.25 17.33
C GLY A 64 0.30 21.23 18.16
N VAL A 65 -0.51 20.38 17.52
CA VAL A 65 -1.30 19.32 18.17
C VAL A 65 -0.72 17.94 17.86
N PRO A 66 -1.04 16.92 18.67
CA PRO A 66 -0.60 15.55 18.39
C PRO A 66 -1.10 15.00 17.06
N LEU A 67 -0.22 14.27 16.35
CA LEU A 67 -0.57 13.57 15.12
C LEU A 67 -1.48 12.37 15.46
N THR A 68 -2.80 12.54 15.32
CA THR A 68 -3.79 11.48 15.62
C THR A 68 -4.52 10.95 14.39
N GLN A 69 -4.69 11.79 13.37
CA GLN A 69 -5.43 11.44 12.15
C GLN A 69 -4.67 10.44 11.26
N PHE A 70 -3.34 10.49 11.27
CA PHE A 70 -2.48 9.65 10.46
C PHE A 70 -1.57 8.77 11.30
N PRO A 71 -1.25 7.55 10.83
CA PRO A 71 -0.30 6.68 11.50
C PRO A 71 1.16 7.16 11.37
N PRO A 72 2.07 6.66 12.24
CA PRO A 72 3.36 7.30 12.44
C PRO A 72 4.45 6.86 11.46
N ILE A 73 4.36 5.67 10.84
CA ILE A 73 5.51 5.06 10.16
C ILE A 73 6.05 5.94 9.02
N TYR A 74 5.17 6.59 8.26
CA TYR A 74 5.62 7.43 7.15
C TYR A 74 6.47 8.62 7.66
N SER A 75 6.03 9.32 8.69
CA SER A 75 6.81 10.39 9.35
C SER A 75 8.07 9.87 10.02
N ILE A 76 8.04 8.68 10.63
CA ILE A 76 9.23 8.06 11.24
C ILE A 76 10.29 7.77 10.17
N ILE A 77 9.91 7.22 9.01
CA ILE A 77 10.86 6.93 7.93
C ILE A 77 11.52 8.23 7.44
N ILE A 78 10.73 9.27 7.20
CA ILE A 78 11.25 10.58 6.79
C ILE A 78 12.18 11.16 7.86
N ALA A 79 11.77 11.09 9.13
CA ALA A 79 12.56 11.59 10.26
C ALA A 79 13.89 10.86 10.43
N ILE A 80 13.91 9.52 10.33
CA ILE A 80 15.14 8.72 10.41
C ILE A 80 16.09 9.10 9.28
N ILE A 81 15.60 9.17 8.05
CA ILE A 81 16.43 9.56 6.90
C ILE A 81 16.95 11.00 7.09
N GLY A 82 16.10 11.93 7.55
CA GLY A 82 16.48 13.33 7.77
C GLY A 82 17.48 13.51 8.90
N PHE A 83 17.35 12.73 9.97
CA PHE A 83 18.30 12.72 11.07
C PHE A 83 19.68 12.25 10.61
N VAL A 84 19.75 11.18 9.80
CA VAL A 84 21.01 10.59 9.31
C VAL A 84 21.66 11.46 8.23
N THR A 85 20.88 11.89 7.24
CA THR A 85 21.39 12.61 6.07
C THR A 85 21.53 14.12 6.29
N ARG A 86 20.86 14.66 7.32
CA ARG A 86 20.68 16.11 7.55
C ARG A 86 20.02 16.85 6.37
N ALA A 87 19.43 16.12 5.44
CA ALA A 87 18.70 16.69 4.32
C ALA A 87 17.31 17.17 4.77
N ASP A 88 16.77 18.09 3.98
CA ASP A 88 15.43 18.62 4.17
C ASP A 88 14.36 17.51 4.05
N VAL A 89 13.37 17.53 4.95
CA VAL A 89 12.33 16.48 5.04
C VAL A 89 11.45 16.43 3.79
N PHE A 90 11.25 17.55 3.11
CA PHE A 90 10.47 17.63 1.87
C PHE A 90 11.22 16.94 0.74
N VAL A 91 12.53 17.20 0.59
CA VAL A 91 13.39 16.53 -0.39
C VAL A 91 13.40 15.02 -0.12
N ILE A 92 13.56 14.62 1.13
CA ILE A 92 13.54 13.20 1.52
C ILE A 92 12.24 12.53 1.13
N ALA A 93 11.09 13.15 1.42
CA ALA A 93 9.79 12.59 1.10
C ALA A 93 9.55 12.49 -0.42
N GLN A 94 10.02 13.48 -1.20
CA GLN A 94 9.97 13.43 -2.66
C GLN A 94 10.75 12.21 -3.19
N TYR A 95 12.00 12.05 -2.78
CA TYR A 95 12.82 10.92 -3.24
C TYR A 95 12.32 9.58 -2.71
N LEU A 96 11.78 9.54 -1.49
CA LEU A 96 11.12 8.35 -0.94
C LEU A 96 9.98 7.91 -1.85
N ASN A 97 9.13 8.82 -2.33
CA ASN A 97 8.02 8.49 -3.21
C ASN A 97 8.48 8.10 -4.62
N ILE A 98 9.52 8.75 -5.16
CA ILE A 98 10.14 8.34 -6.43
C ILE A 98 10.66 6.89 -6.33
N LEU A 99 11.45 6.58 -5.29
CA LEU A 99 11.99 5.24 -5.06
C LEU A 99 10.89 4.21 -4.85
N THR A 100 9.87 4.56 -4.08
CA THR A 100 8.71 3.70 -3.81
C THR A 100 7.92 3.43 -5.08
N PHE A 101 7.85 4.38 -6.03
CA PHE A 101 7.19 4.13 -7.31
C PHE A 101 7.91 3.05 -8.12
N GLY A 102 9.25 3.16 -8.22
CA GLY A 102 10.08 2.13 -8.85
C GLY A 102 9.91 0.77 -8.16
N LEU A 103 9.94 0.75 -6.83
CA LEU A 103 9.70 -0.47 -6.05
C LEU A 103 8.31 -1.07 -6.32
N THR A 104 7.28 -0.24 -6.41
CA THR A 104 5.90 -0.68 -6.69
C THR A 104 5.81 -1.34 -8.06
N ILE A 105 6.41 -0.74 -9.10
CA ILE A 105 6.45 -1.31 -10.46
C ILE A 105 7.19 -2.67 -10.45
N TRP A 106 8.34 -2.74 -9.78
CA TRP A 106 9.11 -3.97 -9.64
C TRP A 106 8.29 -5.08 -8.95
N LEU A 107 7.68 -4.76 -7.81
CA LEU A 107 6.86 -5.68 -7.03
C LEU A 107 5.64 -6.15 -7.82
N ALA A 108 4.98 -5.27 -8.55
CA ALA A 108 3.86 -5.63 -9.42
C ALA A 108 4.30 -6.65 -10.48
N GLY A 109 5.38 -6.37 -11.22
CA GLY A 109 5.92 -7.30 -12.20
C GLY A 109 6.30 -8.66 -11.59
N LYS A 110 6.93 -8.67 -10.40
CA LYS A 110 7.22 -9.92 -9.67
C LYS A 110 5.95 -10.65 -9.23
N PHE A 111 4.92 -9.94 -8.79
CA PHE A 111 3.65 -10.53 -8.39
C PHE A 111 2.95 -11.19 -9.57
N PHE A 112 2.84 -10.52 -10.72
CA PHE A 112 2.31 -11.12 -11.95
C PHE A 112 3.12 -12.34 -12.40
N ARG A 113 4.46 -12.31 -12.27
CA ARG A 113 5.32 -13.45 -12.58
C ARG A 113 5.05 -14.66 -11.67
N ILE A 114 4.70 -14.43 -10.41
CA ILE A 114 4.32 -15.49 -9.46
C ILE A 114 2.95 -16.07 -9.85
N LEU A 115 1.97 -15.22 -10.13
CA LEU A 115 0.61 -15.64 -10.47
C LEU A 115 0.52 -16.41 -11.80
N PHE A 116 1.30 -16.00 -12.80
CA PHE A 116 1.26 -16.58 -14.15
C PHE A 116 2.59 -17.21 -14.54
N PRO A 117 3.00 -18.33 -13.91
CA PRO A 117 4.38 -18.77 -13.98
C PRO A 117 4.83 -19.29 -15.35
N LYS A 118 3.86 -19.61 -16.21
CA LYS A 118 4.07 -20.15 -17.56
C LYS A 118 4.27 -19.07 -18.62
N SER A 119 3.91 -17.81 -18.35
CA SER A 119 3.91 -16.75 -19.35
C SER A 119 4.47 -15.44 -18.79
N PHE A 120 5.66 -15.06 -19.29
CA PHE A 120 6.27 -13.77 -18.96
C PHE A 120 5.48 -12.59 -19.52
N LEU A 121 4.64 -12.80 -20.53
CA LEU A 121 3.84 -11.74 -21.16
C LEU A 121 2.97 -11.01 -20.13
N TYR A 122 2.30 -11.74 -19.24
CA TYR A 122 1.48 -11.12 -18.19
C TYR A 122 2.30 -10.32 -17.19
N ALA A 123 3.54 -10.75 -16.92
CA ALA A 123 4.43 -10.01 -16.05
C ALA A 123 4.94 -8.72 -16.71
N PHE A 124 5.27 -8.76 -18.01
CA PHE A 124 5.60 -7.58 -18.82
C PHE A 124 4.42 -6.58 -18.86
N ILE A 125 3.22 -7.06 -19.21
CA ILE A 125 2.01 -6.23 -19.26
C ILE A 125 1.69 -5.67 -17.87
N GLY A 126 1.75 -6.50 -16.83
CA GLY A 126 1.46 -6.10 -15.45
C GLY A 126 2.35 -4.96 -14.96
N SER A 127 3.67 -5.04 -15.12
CA SER A 127 4.55 -3.90 -14.80
C SER A 127 4.37 -2.72 -15.76
N GLY A 128 4.03 -2.98 -17.02
CA GLY A 128 3.69 -1.97 -18.03
C GLY A 128 2.53 -1.07 -17.60
N VAL A 129 1.44 -1.67 -17.13
CA VAL A 129 0.26 -0.96 -16.61
C VAL A 129 0.62 -0.07 -15.42
N PHE A 130 1.51 -0.53 -14.53
CA PHE A 130 1.92 0.26 -13.37
C PHE A 130 2.76 1.49 -13.76
N VAL A 131 3.70 1.34 -14.70
CA VAL A 131 4.54 2.48 -15.12
C VAL A 131 3.76 3.53 -15.92
N THR A 132 2.74 3.11 -16.69
CA THR A 132 1.92 4.03 -17.50
C THR A 132 0.70 4.58 -16.75
N SER A 133 0.47 4.13 -15.50
CA SER A 133 -0.67 4.59 -14.71
C SER A 133 -0.49 6.04 -14.27
N LEU A 134 -1.32 6.93 -14.83
CA LEU A 134 -1.36 8.34 -14.45
C LEU A 134 -1.72 8.51 -12.96
N SER A 135 -2.61 7.65 -12.43
CA SER A 135 -3.00 7.70 -11.02
C SER A 135 -1.83 7.37 -10.09
N LEU A 136 -1.01 6.36 -10.43
CA LEU A 136 0.19 6.05 -9.66
C LEU A 136 1.27 7.12 -9.81
N LEU A 137 1.44 7.68 -11.00
CA LEU A 137 2.36 8.79 -11.21
C LEU A 137 1.96 10.02 -10.37
N ARG A 138 0.65 10.33 -10.28
CA ARG A 138 0.13 11.39 -9.39
C ARG A 138 0.42 11.10 -7.93
N MET A 139 0.28 9.84 -7.48
CA MET A 139 0.66 9.47 -6.11
C MET A 139 2.17 9.61 -5.89
N ALA A 140 3.00 9.21 -6.86
CA ALA A 140 4.45 9.32 -6.79
C ALA A 140 4.94 10.77 -6.79
N SER A 141 4.20 11.67 -7.42
CA SER A 141 4.54 13.09 -7.51
C SER A 141 4.02 13.92 -6.34
N ASN A 142 3.29 13.35 -5.37
CA ASN A 142 2.75 14.05 -4.20
C ASN A 142 3.26 13.42 -2.90
N ILE A 143 3.48 14.22 -1.86
CA ILE A 143 3.94 13.74 -0.55
C ILE A 143 2.78 13.07 0.19
N LEU A 144 2.65 11.76 -0.01
CA LEU A 144 1.59 10.92 0.55
C LEU A 144 2.14 9.54 0.90
N SER A 145 1.62 8.95 1.98
CA SER A 145 1.93 7.57 2.39
C SER A 145 1.33 6.48 1.47
N ASP A 146 0.41 6.85 0.58
CA ASP A 146 -0.42 5.94 -0.22
C ASP A 146 0.41 5.01 -1.10
N LEU A 147 1.45 5.54 -1.75
CA LEU A 147 2.30 4.74 -2.62
C LEU A 147 3.16 3.74 -1.83
N LEU A 148 3.66 4.15 -0.67
CA LEU A 148 4.41 3.25 0.22
C LEU A 148 3.52 2.15 0.79
N PHE A 149 2.27 2.49 1.10
CA PHE A 149 1.27 1.54 1.52
C PHE A 149 0.95 0.53 0.41
N LEU A 150 0.83 0.96 -0.84
CA LEU A 150 0.63 0.07 -1.98
C LEU A 150 1.81 -0.89 -2.20
N ALA A 151 3.04 -0.40 -2.09
CA ALA A 151 4.23 -1.25 -2.15
C ALA A 151 4.20 -2.32 -1.04
N LEU A 152 3.85 -1.92 0.19
CA LEU A 152 3.69 -2.83 1.32
C LEU A 152 2.56 -3.85 1.09
N SER A 153 1.42 -3.44 0.52
CA SER A 153 0.33 -4.34 0.13
C SER A 153 0.82 -5.40 -0.85
N LEU A 154 1.60 -5.04 -1.88
CA LEU A 154 2.16 -5.99 -2.83
C LEU A 154 3.12 -6.98 -2.15
N ILE A 155 3.95 -6.52 -1.21
CA ILE A 155 4.82 -7.41 -0.41
C ILE A 155 3.99 -8.42 0.38
N ILE A 156 2.93 -7.95 1.05
CA ILE A 156 2.01 -8.81 1.83
C ILE A 156 1.34 -9.83 0.90
N LEU A 157 0.81 -9.41 -0.25
CA LEU A 157 0.18 -10.30 -1.23
C LEU A 157 1.16 -11.37 -1.73
N ILE A 158 2.40 -10.99 -2.08
CA ILE A 158 3.45 -11.93 -2.49
C ILE A 158 3.75 -12.94 -1.37
N ALA A 159 3.86 -12.48 -0.11
CA ALA A 159 4.14 -13.34 1.03
C ALA A 159 2.98 -14.31 1.30
N ILE A 160 1.74 -13.83 1.22
CA ILE A 160 0.52 -14.62 1.34
C ILE A 160 0.45 -15.69 0.24
N THR A 161 0.71 -15.34 -1.03
CA THR A 161 0.71 -16.33 -2.12
C THR A 161 1.70 -17.47 -1.85
N LYS A 162 2.92 -17.12 -1.40
CA LYS A 162 3.93 -18.13 -1.01
C LYS A 162 3.49 -18.97 0.19
N TYR A 163 2.76 -18.39 1.13
CA TYR A 163 2.23 -19.10 2.29
C TYR A 163 1.10 -20.07 1.91
N ILE A 164 0.25 -19.70 0.95
CA ILE A 164 -0.79 -20.59 0.42
C ILE A 164 -0.15 -21.81 -0.26
N GLU A 165 0.89 -21.60 -1.07
CA GLU A 165 1.61 -22.68 -1.75
C GLU A 165 2.40 -23.57 -0.77
N ASN A 166 3.06 -22.96 0.21
CA ASN A 166 3.86 -23.66 1.21
C ASN A 166 3.67 -23.04 2.60
N PRO A 167 2.68 -23.53 3.36
CA PRO A 167 2.43 -23.08 4.72
C PRO A 167 3.64 -23.37 5.62
N SER A 168 4.36 -22.32 6.01
CA SER A 168 5.54 -22.41 6.87
C SER A 168 5.56 -21.30 7.91
N GLN A 169 6.16 -21.57 9.08
CA GLN A 169 6.30 -20.59 10.16
C GLN A 169 7.09 -19.35 9.71
N LYS A 170 8.12 -19.55 8.87
CA LYS A 170 8.89 -18.44 8.30
C LYS A 170 7.99 -17.49 7.49
N ASN A 171 7.16 -18.03 6.60
CA ASN A 171 6.25 -17.22 5.80
C ASN A 171 5.21 -16.53 6.68
N LEU A 172 4.70 -17.21 7.71
CA LEU A 172 3.74 -16.64 8.67
C LEU A 172 4.34 -15.45 9.44
N VAL A 173 5.59 -15.56 9.90
CA VAL A 173 6.30 -14.46 10.58
C VAL A 173 6.51 -13.27 9.64
N ILE A 174 6.88 -13.52 8.38
CA ILE A 174 7.05 -12.46 7.38
C ILE A 174 5.72 -11.72 7.14
N ILE A 175 4.63 -12.46 6.93
CA ILE A 175 3.29 -11.86 6.77
C ILE A 175 2.93 -11.08 8.03
N GLY A 176 3.14 -11.66 9.21
CA GLY A 176 2.84 -11.02 10.49
C GLY A 176 3.56 -9.69 10.69
N LEU A 177 4.86 -9.62 10.37
CA LEU A 177 5.64 -8.39 10.47
C LEU A 177 5.07 -7.28 9.58
N PHE A 178 4.80 -7.57 8.32
CA PHE A 178 4.27 -6.57 7.38
C PHE A 178 2.80 -6.21 7.67
N CYS A 179 1.98 -7.18 8.08
CA CYS A 179 0.61 -6.94 8.53
C CYS A 179 0.55 -6.09 9.80
N ALA A 180 1.50 -6.24 10.74
CA ALA A 180 1.58 -5.41 11.93
C ALA A 180 2.04 -3.97 11.63
N ALA A 181 2.96 -3.81 10.68
CA ALA A 181 3.42 -2.49 10.23
C ALA A 181 2.38 -1.77 9.37
N SER A 182 1.52 -2.49 8.65
CA SER A 182 0.64 -1.91 7.65
C SER A 182 -0.39 -0.90 8.22
N PRO A 183 -1.13 -1.17 9.31
CA PRO A 183 -2.02 -0.19 9.92
C PRO A 183 -1.27 1.02 10.50
N LEU A 184 -0.03 0.82 10.95
CA LEU A 184 0.86 1.88 11.43
C LEU A 184 1.46 2.73 10.30
N LEU A 185 1.28 2.34 9.05
CA LEU A 185 1.55 3.16 7.87
C LEU A 185 0.28 3.86 7.39
N ARG A 186 -0.83 3.13 7.26
CA ARG A 186 -2.19 3.66 7.02
C ARG A 186 -3.20 2.77 7.73
N TYR A 187 -4.16 3.34 8.47
CA TYR A 187 -5.16 2.54 9.20
C TYR A 187 -5.99 1.59 8.31
N ALA A 188 -6.08 1.85 7.00
CA ALA A 188 -6.63 0.92 6.02
C ALA A 188 -5.93 -0.47 6.04
N GLY A 189 -4.69 -0.55 6.51
CA GLY A 189 -3.92 -1.78 6.69
C GLY A 189 -4.53 -2.79 7.66
N LEU A 190 -5.53 -2.40 8.47
CA LEU A 190 -6.34 -3.35 9.24
C LEU A 190 -7.00 -4.41 8.32
N THR A 191 -7.32 -4.04 7.07
CA THR A 191 -7.84 -4.97 6.07
C THR A 191 -6.82 -6.05 5.68
N HIS A 192 -5.52 -5.76 5.71
CA HIS A 192 -4.49 -6.78 5.47
C HIS A 192 -4.43 -7.81 6.60
N ILE A 193 -4.57 -7.36 7.87
CA ILE A 193 -4.65 -8.26 9.02
C ILE A 193 -5.86 -9.19 8.88
N LEU A 194 -7.02 -8.63 8.54
CA LEU A 194 -8.25 -9.40 8.35
C LEU A 194 -8.11 -10.40 7.19
N THR A 195 -7.53 -9.97 6.08
CA THR A 195 -7.31 -10.81 4.88
C THR A 195 -6.36 -11.97 5.21
N ALA A 196 -5.21 -11.69 5.82
CA ALA A 196 -4.25 -12.72 6.21
C ALA A 196 -4.85 -13.71 7.23
N SER A 197 -5.57 -13.22 8.23
CA SER A 197 -6.26 -14.06 9.22
C SER A 197 -7.31 -14.96 8.56
N SER A 198 -8.09 -14.41 7.62
CA SER A 198 -9.08 -15.18 6.84
C SER A 198 -8.43 -16.27 6.01
N ILE A 199 -7.29 -15.98 5.36
CA ILE A 199 -6.54 -16.96 4.58
C ILE A 199 -5.97 -18.06 5.47
N ILE A 200 -5.43 -17.72 6.64
CA ILE A 200 -4.97 -18.71 7.64
C ILE A 200 -6.13 -19.63 8.03
N PHE A 201 -7.30 -19.07 8.33
CA PHE A 201 -8.50 -19.86 8.63
C PHE A 201 -8.86 -20.81 7.47
N VAL A 202 -8.88 -20.32 6.23
CA VAL A 202 -9.19 -21.12 5.03
C VAL A 202 -8.18 -22.26 4.81
N ILE A 203 -6.89 -22.03 5.04
CA ILE A 203 -5.85 -23.07 4.94
C ILE A 203 -6.11 -24.20 5.94
N TYR A 204 -6.52 -23.87 7.16
CA TYR A 204 -6.81 -24.84 8.22
C TYR A 204 -8.29 -25.26 8.29
N ARG A 205 -9.11 -24.98 7.25
CA ARG A 205 -10.57 -25.22 7.27
C ARG A 205 -11.01 -26.65 7.60
N ARG A 206 -10.15 -27.66 7.37
CA ARG A 206 -10.43 -29.07 7.71
C ARG A 206 -10.44 -29.30 9.22
N ASP A 207 -9.67 -28.51 9.97
CA ASP A 207 -9.68 -28.47 11.43
C ASP A 207 -10.04 -27.04 11.85
N TRP A 208 -11.33 -26.74 11.79
CA TRP A 208 -11.86 -25.39 11.99
C TRP A 208 -11.48 -24.81 13.36
N ARG A 209 -11.31 -25.63 14.40
CA ARG A 209 -10.87 -25.18 15.73
C ARG A 209 -9.44 -24.66 15.68
N LYS A 210 -8.54 -25.42 15.06
CA LYS A 210 -7.15 -25.00 14.82
C LYS A 210 -7.10 -23.76 13.92
N GLY A 211 -7.95 -23.70 12.90
CA GLY A 211 -8.05 -22.54 12.01
C GLY A 211 -8.46 -21.27 12.74
N ILE A 212 -9.51 -21.33 13.57
CA ILE A 212 -9.94 -20.19 14.40
C ILE A 212 -8.83 -19.78 15.36
N PHE A 213 -8.22 -20.74 16.05
CA PHE A 213 -7.15 -20.45 17.01
C PHE A 213 -5.96 -19.75 16.33
N GLN A 214 -5.45 -20.29 15.22
CA GLN A 214 -4.31 -19.70 14.53
C GLN A 214 -4.62 -18.35 13.89
N ALA A 215 -5.78 -18.21 13.25
CA ALA A 215 -6.23 -16.93 12.70
C ALA A 215 -6.42 -15.89 13.80
N GLY A 216 -7.02 -16.27 14.93
CA GLY A 216 -7.24 -15.41 16.08
C GLY A 216 -5.92 -14.97 16.72
N VAL A 217 -5.00 -15.89 17.00
CA VAL A 217 -3.67 -15.57 17.56
C VAL A 217 -2.90 -14.66 16.60
N PHE A 218 -2.90 -14.95 15.31
CA PHE A 218 -2.25 -14.11 14.31
C PHE A 218 -2.85 -12.69 14.28
N GLY A 219 -4.18 -12.58 14.20
CA GLY A 219 -4.87 -11.29 14.18
C GLY A 219 -4.61 -10.47 15.43
N LEU A 220 -4.66 -11.11 16.61
CA LEU A 220 -4.37 -10.46 17.88
C LEU A 220 -2.93 -9.97 17.95
N LEU A 221 -1.94 -10.81 17.65
CA LEU A 221 -0.53 -10.42 17.72
C LEU A 221 -0.18 -9.29 16.73
N THR A 222 -0.78 -9.30 15.55
CA THR A 222 -0.49 -8.29 14.51
C THR A 222 -1.21 -6.96 14.77
N ILE A 223 -2.36 -6.95 15.44
CA ILE A 223 -3.06 -5.69 15.76
C ILE A 223 -2.47 -4.99 16.99
N LEU A 224 -1.79 -5.72 17.90
CA LEU A 224 -1.24 -5.17 19.16
C LEU A 224 -0.42 -3.88 18.98
N PRO A 225 0.54 -3.78 18.03
CA PRO A 225 1.31 -2.54 17.85
C PRO A 225 0.43 -1.34 17.49
N THR A 226 -0.64 -1.57 16.73
CA THR A 226 -1.60 -0.52 16.35
C THR A 226 -2.45 -0.10 17.55
N LEU A 227 -2.90 -1.07 18.36
CA LEU A 227 -3.64 -0.78 19.59
C LEU A 227 -2.78 0.00 20.59
N PHE A 228 -1.51 -0.38 20.76
CA PHE A 228 -0.59 0.37 21.62
C PHE A 228 -0.37 1.78 21.12
N TRP A 229 -0.12 1.96 19.82
CA TRP A 229 -0.02 3.30 19.23
C TRP A 229 -1.28 4.13 19.50
N VAL A 230 -2.44 3.63 19.11
CA VAL A 230 -3.71 4.36 19.24
C VAL A 230 -4.06 4.66 20.70
N TYR A 231 -3.81 3.73 21.62
CA TYR A 231 -4.12 3.93 23.02
C TYR A 231 -3.15 4.92 23.68
N PHE A 232 -1.84 4.65 23.63
CA PHE A 232 -0.86 5.44 24.36
C PHE A 232 -0.59 6.79 23.74
N HIS A 233 -0.60 6.89 22.41
CA HIS A 233 -0.35 8.16 21.71
C HIS A 233 -1.65 8.95 21.49
N SER A 234 -2.67 8.37 20.86
CA SER A 234 -3.88 9.14 20.51
C SER A 234 -4.83 9.32 21.69
N TYR A 235 -5.25 8.21 22.33
CA TYR A 235 -6.33 8.23 23.32
C TYR A 235 -5.94 8.93 24.61
N LEU A 236 -4.78 8.62 25.19
CA LEU A 236 -4.34 9.27 26.43
C LEU A 236 -4.12 10.79 26.28
N GLN A 237 -3.81 11.27 25.07
CA GLN A 237 -3.56 12.69 24.82
C GLN A 237 -4.83 13.47 24.43
N THR A 238 -5.77 12.83 23.72
CA THR A 238 -6.90 13.55 23.10
C THR A 238 -8.28 12.99 23.45
N GLY A 239 -8.36 11.81 24.09
CA GLY A 239 -9.60 11.06 24.28
C GLY A 239 -10.16 10.43 23.00
N ILE A 240 -9.46 10.54 21.86
CA ILE A 240 -9.90 10.09 20.54
C ILE A 240 -8.96 9.01 20.01
N LEU A 241 -9.50 7.91 19.48
CA LEU A 241 -8.71 6.77 19.01
C LEU A 241 -8.01 7.05 17.65
N PHE A 242 -8.77 7.42 16.61
CA PHE A 242 -8.29 7.48 15.21
C PHE A 242 -8.29 8.90 14.62
N GLY A 243 -8.13 9.91 15.48
CA GLY A 243 -8.27 11.32 15.14
C GLY A 243 -9.72 11.72 14.85
N THR A 244 -9.95 13.01 14.59
CA THR A 244 -11.27 13.53 14.24
C THR A 244 -11.70 12.99 12.87
N ARG A 245 -12.96 12.54 12.79
CA ARG A 245 -13.55 11.96 11.57
C ARG A 245 -14.92 12.57 11.35
N LEU A 246 -15.30 12.66 10.07
CA LEU A 246 -16.69 12.88 9.71
C LEU A 246 -17.55 11.69 10.21
N PRO A 247 -18.82 11.93 10.52
CA PRO A 247 -19.73 10.85 10.89
C PRO A 247 -19.77 9.78 9.79
N PRO A 248 -19.94 8.49 10.15
CA PRO A 248 -20.00 7.42 9.17
C PRO A 248 -21.19 7.65 8.22
N ASN A 249 -20.94 7.52 6.92
CA ASN A 249 -21.98 7.53 5.89
C ASN A 249 -21.95 6.20 5.11
N PRO A 250 -22.52 5.10 5.66
CA PRO A 250 -22.44 3.79 5.03
C PRO A 250 -23.05 3.76 3.64
N GLN A 251 -24.20 4.42 3.45
CA GLN A 251 -24.92 4.46 2.18
C GLN A 251 -24.11 5.20 1.12
N GLY A 252 -23.67 6.44 1.40
CA GLY A 252 -22.85 7.20 0.46
C GLY A 252 -21.52 6.53 0.16
N ASN A 253 -20.88 5.91 1.16
CA ASN A 253 -19.67 5.13 0.93
C ASN A 253 -19.90 3.92 0.03
N PHE A 254 -21.03 3.23 0.18
CA PHE A 254 -21.40 2.11 -0.69
C PHE A 254 -21.66 2.58 -2.12
N GLU A 255 -22.45 3.65 -2.30
CA GLU A 255 -22.72 4.28 -3.60
C GLU A 255 -21.43 4.71 -4.30
N THR A 256 -20.55 5.46 -3.61
CA THR A 256 -19.25 5.84 -4.16
C THR A 256 -18.39 4.62 -4.49
N THR A 257 -18.45 3.54 -3.70
CA THR A 257 -17.68 2.32 -3.99
C THR A 257 -18.16 1.66 -5.27
N VAL A 258 -19.48 1.53 -5.45
CA VAL A 258 -20.08 0.96 -6.66
C VAL A 258 -19.75 1.83 -7.87
N GLU A 259 -19.96 3.15 -7.77
CA GLU A 259 -19.62 4.13 -8.80
C GLU A 259 -18.17 3.95 -9.24
N LYS A 260 -17.21 4.00 -8.29
CA LYS A 260 -15.79 3.88 -8.61
C LYS A 260 -15.45 2.52 -9.23
N ALA A 261 -16.09 1.43 -8.80
CA ALA A 261 -15.87 0.11 -9.38
C ALA A 261 -16.37 0.02 -10.84
N VAL A 262 -17.53 0.63 -11.14
CA VAL A 262 -18.05 0.72 -12.51
C VAL A 262 -17.10 1.53 -13.40
N HIS A 263 -16.57 2.64 -12.88
CA HIS A 263 -15.65 3.49 -13.62
C HIS A 263 -14.27 2.90 -13.89
N TRP A 264 -13.95 1.73 -13.31
CA TRP A 264 -12.75 0.99 -13.73
C TRP A 264 -12.90 0.43 -15.14
N PHE A 265 -14.14 0.17 -15.58
CA PHE A 265 -14.44 -0.44 -16.88
C PHE A 265 -15.15 0.53 -17.83
N VAL A 266 -15.87 1.52 -17.28
CA VAL A 266 -16.68 2.45 -18.07
C VAL A 266 -16.27 3.90 -17.83
N PRO A 267 -15.86 4.64 -18.87
CA PRO A 267 -15.52 6.05 -18.73
C PRO A 267 -16.71 6.87 -18.21
N TYR A 268 -16.41 7.93 -17.44
CA TYR A 268 -17.41 8.90 -16.97
C TYR A 268 -18.34 9.40 -18.09
N SER A 269 -17.80 9.63 -19.29
CA SER A 269 -18.56 10.08 -20.45
C SER A 269 -19.71 9.14 -20.88
N VAL A 270 -19.70 7.87 -20.47
CA VAL A 270 -20.74 6.88 -20.81
C VAL A 270 -21.74 6.74 -19.66
N THR A 271 -21.28 6.68 -18.42
CA THR A 271 -22.12 6.61 -17.21
C THR A 271 -22.88 7.91 -16.93
N ASP A 272 -22.39 9.05 -17.43
CA ASP A 272 -23.13 10.32 -17.37
C ASP A 272 -24.41 10.28 -18.25
N LEU A 273 -24.45 9.37 -19.24
CA LEU A 273 -25.57 9.19 -20.16
C LEU A 273 -26.49 8.02 -19.76
N PHE A 274 -25.95 6.99 -19.12
CA PHE A 274 -26.68 5.78 -18.73
C PHE A 274 -26.42 5.42 -17.27
N PRO A 275 -27.46 5.09 -16.50
CA PRO A 275 -27.28 4.78 -15.09
C PRO A 275 -26.50 3.47 -14.92
N GLU A 276 -25.65 3.43 -13.90
CA GLU A 276 -24.68 2.36 -13.65
C GLU A 276 -25.30 0.95 -13.61
N TRP A 277 -26.50 0.82 -13.05
CA TRP A 277 -27.22 -0.46 -12.95
C TRP A 277 -27.57 -1.07 -14.31
N LEU A 278 -27.79 -0.24 -15.34
CA LEU A 278 -28.09 -0.70 -16.69
C LEU A 278 -26.83 -1.36 -17.32
N ILE A 279 -25.67 -0.76 -17.09
CA ILE A 279 -24.38 -1.26 -17.56
C ILE A 279 -24.02 -2.57 -16.85
N ILE A 280 -24.18 -2.62 -15.52
CA ILE A 280 -23.93 -3.83 -14.73
C ILE A 280 -24.84 -4.96 -15.24
N SER A 281 -26.12 -4.68 -15.49
CA SER A 281 -27.07 -5.67 -16.01
C SER A 281 -26.65 -6.20 -17.38
N LEU A 282 -26.16 -5.34 -18.28
CA LEU A 282 -25.65 -5.76 -19.58
C LEU A 282 -24.41 -6.65 -19.47
N VAL A 283 -23.47 -6.33 -18.57
CA VAL A 283 -22.27 -7.15 -18.34
C VAL A 283 -22.64 -8.52 -17.77
N VAL A 284 -23.60 -8.58 -16.84
CA VAL A 284 -24.10 -9.85 -16.27
C VAL A 284 -24.84 -10.70 -17.32
N ILE A 285 -25.53 -10.07 -18.28
CA ILE A 285 -26.18 -10.80 -19.38
C ILE A 285 -25.16 -11.37 -20.39
N ILE A 286 -24.00 -10.72 -20.54
CA ILE A 286 -22.94 -11.13 -21.47
C ILE A 286 -22.03 -12.22 -20.89
N LEU A 287 -21.90 -12.31 -19.56
CA LEU A 287 -21.11 -13.33 -18.84
C LEU A 287 -21.90 -14.63 -18.61
#